data_AF-A0A7T8JY34-F1
#
_entry.id   AF-A0A7T8JY34-F1
#
_cell.length_a   1.000
_cell.length_b   1.000
_cell.length_c   1.000
_cell.angle_alpha   90.00
_cell.angle_beta   90.00
_cell.angle_gamma   90.00
#
_symmetry.space_group_name_H-M   'P 1'
#
loop_
_entity.id
_entity.type
_entity.pdbx_description
1 polymer ?
#
loop_
_entity_poly.entity_id
_entity_poly.type
_entity_poly.pdbx_seq_one_letter_code
_entity_poly.pdbx_strand_id
1 'polypeptide(L)'
;NGPCPKGRRPLLIYAWAKDQKKSSKSSSYLKHNKKEPQKEETSEIPEHSPFNLPVHTNRTDFQHNDLLSDSMNEKVSEETIFHRYYHMFQEGELEGLIRSLDGVELEDIYYEQGNWCAIARKT
;
A
#
# COMPACT_ATOMS: atom_id res chain seq x y z
N ASN A 1 37.38 -18.93 19.67
CA ASN A 1 36.01 -18.73 20.19
C ASN A 1 35.81 -17.28 20.58
N GLY A 2 35.78 -16.37 19.60
CA GLY A 2 35.33 -15.01 19.84
C GLY A 2 33.81 -15.00 19.97
N PRO A 3 33.22 -14.08 20.76
CA PRO A 3 31.77 -14.00 20.87
C PRO A 3 31.18 -13.67 19.50
N CYS A 4 30.27 -14.53 19.03
CA CYS A 4 29.43 -14.26 17.87
C CYS A 4 28.72 -12.91 18.12
N PRO A 5 28.89 -11.88 17.27
CA PRO A 5 28.19 -10.62 17.47
C PRO A 5 26.69 -10.95 17.46
N LYS A 6 25.97 -10.52 18.50
CA LYS A 6 24.51 -10.73 18.60
C LYS A 6 23.88 -10.15 17.33
N GLY A 7 23.65 -11.02 16.34
CA GLY A 7 23.30 -10.64 14.99
C GLY A 7 21.98 -9.89 15.02
N ARG A 8 22.00 -8.63 14.57
CA ARG A 8 20.76 -7.87 14.43
C ARG A 8 19.93 -8.58 13.36
N ARG A 9 18.72 -8.98 13.73
CA ARG A 9 17.82 -9.69 12.81
C ARG A 9 17.36 -8.73 11.71
N PRO A 10 17.21 -9.21 10.47
CA PRO A 10 16.64 -8.42 9.41
C PRO A 10 15.17 -8.09 9.71
N LEU A 11 14.72 -6.94 9.24
CA LEU A 11 13.34 -6.50 9.20
C LEU A 11 12.78 -6.80 7.82
N LEU A 12 11.56 -7.35 7.77
CA LEU A 12 10.79 -7.53 6.56
C LEU A 12 9.66 -6.50 6.54
N ILE A 13 9.64 -5.67 5.49
CA ILE A 13 8.67 -4.60 5.29
C ILE A 13 7.78 -4.98 4.11
N TYR A 14 6.46 -4.88 4.28
CA TYR A 14 5.48 -5.01 3.21
C TYR A 14 4.76 -3.68 3.01
N ALA A 15 4.73 -3.20 1.78
CA ALA A 15 3.97 -2.02 1.39
C ALA A 15 3.14 -2.31 0.14
N TRP A 16 1.91 -1.82 0.08
CA TRP A 16 1.05 -2.03 -1.09
C TRP A 16 1.66 -1.38 -2.34
N ALA A 17 1.68 -2.14 -3.43
CA ALA A 17 2.13 -1.65 -4.72
C ALA A 17 0.98 -0.98 -5.47
N LYS A 18 1.26 0.12 -6.17
CA LYS A 18 0.28 0.72 -7.10
C LYS A 18 -0.08 -0.25 -8.22
N ASP A 19 0.94 -0.86 -8.83
CA ASP A 19 0.75 -1.86 -9.87
C ASP A 19 0.42 -3.22 -9.27
N GLN A 20 -0.85 -3.63 -9.37
CA GLN A 20 -1.35 -4.91 -8.88
C GLN A 20 -1.17 -6.07 -9.89
N LYS A 21 -0.60 -5.78 -11.07
CA LYS A 21 -0.30 -6.75 -12.14
C LYS A 21 1.17 -6.64 -12.51
N LYS A 22 2.00 -7.62 -12.12
CA LYS A 22 3.41 -7.69 -12.51
C LYS A 22 3.69 -8.98 -13.27
N SER A 23 4.39 -8.90 -14.39
CA SER A 23 4.75 -10.03 -15.26
C SER A 23 3.54 -10.89 -15.69
N SER A 24 2.47 -10.24 -16.15
CA SER A 24 1.20 -10.86 -16.59
C SER A 24 0.44 -11.65 -15.52
N LYS A 25 0.87 -11.59 -14.24
CA LYS A 25 0.18 -12.21 -13.11
C LYS A 25 -0.51 -11.14 -12.28
N SER A 26 -1.83 -11.23 -12.19
CA SER A 26 -2.61 -10.40 -11.26
C SER A 26 -2.36 -10.85 -9.82
N SER A 27 -2.27 -9.89 -8.90
CA SER A 27 -2.20 -10.15 -7.47
C SER A 27 -3.48 -10.84 -6.96
N SER A 28 -3.39 -11.47 -5.79
CA SER A 28 -4.56 -11.98 -5.07
C SER A 28 -5.62 -10.90 -4.84
N TYR A 29 -5.20 -9.63 -4.68
CA TYR A 29 -6.10 -8.51 -4.45
C TYR A 29 -7.15 -8.40 -5.56
N LEU A 30 -6.74 -8.42 -6.83
CA LEU A 30 -7.66 -8.32 -7.98
C LEU A 30 -8.47 -9.59 -8.24
N LYS A 31 -7.95 -10.77 -7.86
CA LYS A 31 -8.57 -12.07 -8.15
C LYS A 31 -9.85 -12.36 -7.36
N HIS A 32 -10.09 -11.65 -6.26
CA HIS A 32 -11.25 -11.86 -5.39
C HIS A 32 -12.47 -11.02 -5.77
N ASN A 33 -12.53 -10.48 -6.98
CA ASN A 33 -13.66 -9.66 -7.40
C ASN A 33 -14.87 -10.55 -7.72
N LYS A 34 -15.83 -10.64 -6.79
CA LYS A 34 -17.12 -11.34 -6.96
C LYS A 34 -18.20 -10.45 -7.58
N LYS A 35 -17.91 -9.19 -7.90
CA LYS A 35 -18.88 -8.26 -8.48
C LYS A 35 -18.41 -7.82 -9.86
N GLU A 36 -19.32 -7.87 -10.83
CA GLU A 36 -19.12 -7.25 -12.13
C GLU A 36 -18.80 -5.75 -11.97
N PRO A 37 -18.04 -5.16 -12.90
CA PRO A 37 -17.69 -3.75 -12.83
C PRO A 37 -18.96 -2.92 -12.86
N GLN A 38 -19.34 -2.35 -11.73
CA GLN A 38 -20.24 -1.21 -11.74
C GLN A 38 -19.48 -0.06 -12.39
N LYS A 39 -20.18 0.66 -13.27
CA LYS A 39 -19.71 1.83 -14.00
C LYS A 39 -18.83 2.71 -13.13
N GLU A 40 -17.84 3.34 -13.77
CA GLU A 40 -17.13 4.52 -13.31
C GLU A 40 -18.15 5.60 -12.91
N GLU A 41 -18.68 5.49 -11.69
CA GLU A 41 -19.34 6.59 -11.02
C GLU A 41 -18.23 7.30 -10.26
N THR A 42 -17.81 8.42 -10.84
CA THR A 42 -17.07 9.47 -10.14
C THR A 42 -17.88 9.81 -8.90
N SER A 43 -17.59 9.15 -7.79
CA SER A 43 -18.29 9.35 -6.53
C SER A 43 -17.95 10.77 -6.11
N GLU A 44 -18.98 11.61 -6.06
CA GLU A 44 -18.90 13.03 -5.77
C GLU A 44 -17.95 13.28 -4.60
N ILE A 45 -16.91 14.07 -4.86
CA ILE A 45 -15.89 14.47 -3.90
C ILE A 45 -16.61 15.15 -2.74
N PRO A 46 -16.55 14.63 -1.50
CA PRO A 46 -17.00 15.42 -0.36
C PRO A 46 -16.12 16.69 -0.29
N GLU A 47 -16.72 17.86 -0.56
CA GLU A 47 -16.07 19.18 -0.65
C GLU A 47 -15.41 19.68 0.65
N HIS A 48 -15.14 18.81 1.61
CA HIS A 48 -14.73 19.19 2.97
C HIS A 48 -13.27 18.82 3.32
N SER A 49 -12.46 18.34 2.37
CA SER A 49 -11.03 18.12 2.61
C SER A 49 -10.18 19.03 1.72
N PRO A 50 -9.24 19.82 2.29
CA PRO A 50 -8.34 20.69 1.50
C PRO A 50 -7.41 19.91 0.54
N PHE A 51 -7.43 18.57 0.58
CA PHE A 51 -6.53 17.70 -0.19
C PHE A 51 -7.20 16.94 -1.35
N ASN A 52 -8.51 17.08 -1.59
CA ASN A 52 -9.25 16.45 -2.71
C ASN A 52 -8.77 15.02 -3.05
N LEU A 53 -8.63 14.17 -2.04
CA LEU A 53 -8.12 12.81 -2.23
C LEU A 53 -9.21 11.89 -2.82
N PRO A 54 -8.88 11.11 -3.87
CA PRO A 54 -9.84 10.22 -4.50
C PRO A 54 -10.20 9.05 -3.58
N VAL A 55 -11.45 8.63 -3.64
CA VAL A 55 -11.94 7.45 -2.93
C VAL A 55 -11.78 6.22 -3.83
N HIS A 56 -11.11 5.20 -3.34
CA HIS A 56 -10.79 3.98 -4.07
C HIS A 56 -11.85 2.90 -3.88
N THR A 57 -12.33 2.37 -5.00
CA THR A 57 -13.22 1.20 -5.02
C THR A 57 -12.44 -0.09 -4.80
N ASN A 58 -12.80 -0.84 -3.75
CA ASN A 58 -12.12 -2.10 -3.40
C ASN A 58 -12.07 -3.10 -4.57
N ARG A 59 -10.94 -3.82 -4.71
CA ARG A 59 -10.70 -4.85 -5.74
C ARG A 59 -10.56 -4.32 -7.18
N THR A 60 -10.28 -3.04 -7.35
CA THR A 60 -9.95 -2.44 -8.65
C THR A 60 -8.47 -2.02 -8.70
N ASP A 61 -7.97 -1.72 -9.90
CA ASP A 61 -6.60 -1.22 -10.09
C ASP A 61 -6.47 0.19 -9.48
N PHE A 62 -5.35 0.46 -8.78
CA PHE A 62 -5.11 1.77 -8.17
C PHE A 62 -4.71 2.81 -9.21
N GLN A 63 -5.55 3.84 -9.39
CA GLN A 63 -5.24 4.94 -10.30
C GLN A 63 -4.30 5.98 -9.66
N HIS A 64 -4.36 6.13 -8.34
CA HIS A 64 -3.61 7.13 -7.57
C HIS A 64 -2.73 6.46 -6.50
N ASN A 65 -1.60 7.09 -6.16
CA ASN A 65 -0.75 6.65 -5.05
C ASN A 65 -1.45 6.97 -3.73
N ASP A 66 -1.96 8.19 -3.59
CA ASP A 66 -2.67 8.67 -2.41
C ASP A 66 -4.17 8.52 -2.61
N LEU A 67 -4.82 7.78 -1.71
CA LEU A 67 -6.25 7.52 -1.80
C LEU A 67 -6.90 7.32 -0.43
N LEU A 68 -8.20 7.52 -0.41
CA LEU A 68 -9.07 7.14 0.69
C LEU A 68 -9.71 5.79 0.34
N SER A 69 -9.74 4.87 1.30
CA SER A 69 -10.49 3.63 1.15
C SER A 69 -11.92 3.84 1.62
N ASP A 70 -12.87 3.31 0.86
CA ASP A 70 -14.24 3.16 1.33
C ASP A 70 -14.26 2.25 2.56
N SER A 71 -14.48 2.89 3.71
CA SER A 71 -14.55 2.21 4.99
C SER A 71 -15.80 1.34 4.99
N MET A 72 -15.63 0.02 5.02
CA MET A 72 -16.70 -0.92 5.38
C MET A 72 -17.06 -0.83 6.89
N ASN A 73 -16.69 0.24 7.61
CA ASN A 73 -17.00 0.34 9.03
C ASN A 73 -18.33 1.05 9.27
N GLU A 74 -19.08 0.37 10.13
CA GLU A 74 -20.37 0.69 10.71
C GLU A 74 -20.51 2.17 11.03
N LYS A 75 -21.65 2.74 10.63
CA LYS A 75 -22.11 4.05 11.09
C LYS A 75 -22.04 4.08 12.62
N VAL A 76 -20.98 4.69 13.17
CA VAL A 76 -20.82 4.86 14.63
C VAL A 76 -21.87 5.86 15.17
N SER A 77 -22.43 6.67 14.27
CA SER A 77 -23.66 7.45 14.39
C SER A 77 -24.04 7.95 12.99
N GLU A 78 -25.23 8.51 12.79
CA GLU A 78 -25.72 8.93 11.47
C GLU A 78 -24.87 10.01 10.77
N GLU A 79 -23.86 10.59 11.44
CA GLU A 79 -23.22 11.84 11.00
C GLU A 79 -21.70 11.78 10.78
N THR A 80 -21.01 10.64 10.98
CA THR A 80 -19.54 10.62 10.76
C THR A 80 -19.05 9.35 10.09
N ILE A 81 -18.51 9.52 8.88
CA ILE A 81 -17.82 8.48 8.12
C ILE A 81 -16.31 8.72 8.24
N PHE A 82 -15.58 7.71 8.72
CA PHE A 82 -14.11 7.75 8.76
C PHE A 82 -13.55 6.94 7.59
N HIS A 83 -12.87 7.61 6.66
CA HIS A 83 -12.09 6.96 5.61
C HIS A 83 -10.68 6.62 6.10
N ARG A 84 -10.10 5.54 5.56
CA ARG A 84 -8.69 5.19 5.81
C ARG A 84 -7.84 5.72 4.68
N TYR A 85 -6.81 6.50 5.01
CA TYR A 85 -5.81 6.93 4.04
C TYR A 85 -4.83 5.79 3.73
N TYR A 86 -4.49 5.65 2.46
CA TYR A 86 -3.47 4.74 1.97
C TYR A 86 -2.56 5.43 0.97
N HIS A 87 -1.29 5.04 0.99
CA HIS A 87 -0.27 5.41 0.01
C HIS A 87 0.23 4.14 -0.71
N MET A 88 0.01 4.06 -2.02
CA MET A 88 0.40 2.95 -2.89
C MET A 88 1.76 3.23 -3.50
N PHE A 89 2.73 2.40 -3.15
CA PHE A 89 4.12 2.58 -3.58
C PHE A 89 4.29 2.20 -5.05
N GLN A 90 4.93 3.05 -5.82
CA GLN A 90 5.37 2.74 -7.18
C GLN A 90 6.75 2.06 -7.20
N GLU A 91 7.16 1.54 -8.36
CA GLU A 91 8.47 0.88 -8.50
C GLU A 91 9.62 1.82 -8.10
N GLY A 92 10.52 1.32 -7.24
CA GLY A 92 11.66 2.07 -6.73
C GLY A 92 11.36 3.06 -5.58
N GLU A 93 10.10 3.34 -5.28
CA GLU A 93 9.75 4.33 -4.23
C GLU A 93 10.11 3.86 -2.82
N LEU A 94 9.72 2.63 -2.46
CA LEU A 94 10.06 2.04 -1.17
C LEU A 94 11.58 1.88 -1.00
N GLU A 95 12.26 1.51 -2.08
CA GLU A 95 13.72 1.36 -2.14
C GLU A 95 14.42 2.69 -1.85
N GLY A 96 14.01 3.75 -2.53
CA GLY A 96 14.53 5.11 -2.35
C GLY A 96 14.28 5.62 -0.94
N LEU A 97 13.08 5.39 -0.40
CA LEU A 97 12.73 5.77 0.96
C LEU A 97 13.65 5.10 1.99
N ILE A 98 13.82 3.77 1.91
CA ILE A 98 14.69 3.05 2.87
C ILE A 98 16.14 3.52 2.76
N ARG A 99 16.66 3.73 1.54
CA ARG A 99 18.03 4.22 1.34
C ARG A 99 18.26 5.65 1.79
N SER A 100 17.20 6.45 1.90
CA SER A 100 17.30 7.82 2.42
C SER A 100 17.43 7.87 3.95
N LEU A 101 17.19 6.75 4.65
CA LEU A 101 17.25 6.69 6.10
C LEU A 101 18.66 6.37 6.59
N ASP A 102 19.17 7.22 7.48
CA ASP A 102 20.37 6.90 8.24
C ASP A 102 20.09 5.75 9.22
N GLY A 103 21.09 4.89 9.44
CA GLY A 103 20.96 3.82 10.43
C GLY A 103 20.29 2.54 9.91
N VAL A 104 19.96 2.48 8.61
CA VAL A 104 19.29 1.33 7.96
C VAL A 104 20.01 0.98 6.66
N GLU A 105 20.24 -0.32 6.44
CA GLU A 105 20.83 -0.88 5.22
C GLU A 105 19.78 -1.75 4.54
N LEU A 106 19.52 -1.51 3.25
CA LEU A 106 18.64 -2.35 2.44
C LEU A 106 19.42 -3.57 1.93
N GLU A 107 18.95 -4.77 2.30
CA GLU A 107 19.55 -6.05 1.88
C GLU A 107 18.91 -6.57 0.58
N ASP A 108 17.59 -6.50 0.46
CA ASP A 108 16.86 -6.98 -0.73
C ASP A 108 15.55 -6.21 -0.93
N ILE A 109 15.07 -6.14 -2.17
CA ILE A 109 13.75 -5.63 -2.52
C ILE A 109 13.13 -6.42 -3.66
N TYR A 110 11.89 -6.87 -3.48
CA TYR A 110 11.17 -7.66 -4.48
C TYR A 110 9.67 -7.38 -4.46
N TYR A 111 8.98 -7.82 -5.51
CA TYR A 111 7.53 -7.69 -5.62
C TYR A 111 6.85 -9.03 -5.31
N GLU A 112 5.85 -9.03 -4.43
CA GLU A 112 5.07 -10.22 -4.09
C GLU A 112 3.59 -9.90 -3.90
N GLN A 113 2.73 -10.54 -4.72
CA GLN A 113 1.27 -10.51 -4.57
C GLN A 113 0.65 -9.11 -4.40
N GLY A 114 1.14 -8.10 -5.14
CA GLY A 114 0.62 -6.73 -5.03
C GLY A 114 1.28 -5.88 -3.95
N ASN A 115 2.42 -6.32 -3.43
CA ASN A 115 3.21 -5.59 -2.45
C ASN A 115 4.66 -5.44 -2.93
N TRP A 116 5.27 -4.32 -2.56
CA TRP A 116 6.71 -4.19 -2.49
C TRP A 116 7.18 -4.71 -1.13
N CYS A 117 8.11 -5.65 -1.18
CA CYS A 117 8.69 -6.31 -0.03
C CYS A 117 10.16 -5.92 0.07
N ALA A 118 10.58 -5.41 1.23
CA ALA A 118 11.97 -5.04 1.46
C ALA A 118 12.52 -5.77 2.69
N ILE A 119 13.73 -6.30 2.56
CA ILE A 119 14.53 -6.85 3.66
C ILE A 119 15.58 -5.80 4.00
N ALA A 120 15.60 -5.35 5.25
CA ALA A 120 16.50 -4.31 5.70
C ALA A 120 17.08 -4.61 7.08
N ARG A 121 18.20 -3.98 7.44
CA ARG A 121 18.87 -4.18 8.71
C ARG A 121 19.28 -2.86 9.32
N LYS A 122 19.15 -2.74 10.65
CA LYS A 122 19.66 -1.57 11.37
C LYS A 122 21.19 -1.61 11.42
N THR A 123 21.87 -0.58 10.93
CA THR A 123 23.34 -0.45 10.99
C THR A 123 23.85 -0.09 12.37
#